data_AF-A0A7G1ICI2-F1
#
_entry.id   AF-A0A7G1ICI2-F1
#
_cell.length_a   1.000
_cell.length_b   1.000
_cell.length_c   1.000
_cell.angle_alpha   90.00
_cell.angle_beta   90.00
_cell.angle_gamma   90.00
#
_symmetry.space_group_name_H-M   'P 1'
#
loop_
_entity.id
_entity.type
_entity.pdbx_description
1 polymer ?
#
loop_
_entity_poly.entity_id
_entity_poly.type
_entity_poly.pdbx_seq_one_letter_code
_entity_poly.pdbx_strand_id
1 'polypeptide(L)'
;MSDIPFLAPGGGGGGDRATVVQAALTQIGTPYAWGGAGPGGFDCSGLVMWAFQQAGIALPHSSQALAHGGQPVALSDLQPGDVLTFIPTPHMPASTSATV
;
A
#
# COMPACT_ATOMS: atom_id res chain seq x y z
N MET A 1 -10.00 15.16 -19.17
CA MET A 1 -9.86 13.72 -18.90
C MET A 1 -8.58 13.28 -19.55
N SER A 2 -7.49 13.32 -18.79
CA SER A 2 -6.20 12.81 -19.25
C SER A 2 -5.98 11.53 -18.47
N ASP A 3 -6.24 10.40 -19.10
CA ASP A 3 -5.97 9.08 -18.56
C ASP A 3 -4.46 8.94 -18.37
N ILE A 4 -4.02 8.98 -17.12
CA ILE A 4 -2.66 8.61 -16.75
C ILE A 4 -2.58 7.09 -16.93
N PRO A 5 -1.70 6.57 -17.80
CA PRO A 5 -1.52 5.13 -17.89
C PRO A 5 -1.03 4.64 -16.53
N PHE A 6 -1.78 3.73 -15.92
CA PHE A 6 -1.30 2.88 -14.84
C PHE A 6 -0.07 2.16 -15.40
N LEU A 7 1.11 2.70 -15.08
CA LEU A 7 2.38 2.06 -15.38
C LEU A 7 2.39 0.81 -14.51
N ALA A 8 2.10 -0.35 -15.11
CA ALA A 8 2.33 -1.63 -14.45
C ALA A 8 3.76 -1.62 -13.91
N PRO A 9 4.01 -1.96 -12.64
CA PRO A 9 5.37 -2.08 -12.14
C PRO A 9 6.08 -3.11 -13.02
N GLY A 10 7.08 -2.64 -13.77
CA GLY A 10 7.97 -3.51 -14.52
C GLY A 10 8.58 -4.49 -13.53
N GLY A 11 8.49 -5.79 -13.82
CA GLY A 11 9.10 -6.81 -12.98
C GLY A 11 10.59 -6.51 -12.74
N GLY A 12 10.95 -6.29 -11.48
CA GLY A 12 12.32 -6.05 -11.03
C GLY A 12 12.49 -6.59 -9.61
N GLY A 13 13.30 -7.63 -9.45
CA GLY A 13 13.27 -8.52 -8.28
C GLY A 13 13.76 -7.90 -6.97
N GLY A 14 13.18 -8.33 -5.85
CA GLY A 14 13.73 -8.29 -4.48
C GLY A 14 14.00 -6.92 -3.83
N GLY A 15 14.50 -5.94 -4.58
CA GLY A 15 14.97 -4.64 -4.09
C GLY A 15 13.84 -3.66 -3.80
N ASP A 16 12.81 -3.62 -4.63
CA ASP A 16 11.70 -2.66 -4.48
C ASP A 16 10.85 -3.01 -3.26
N ARG A 17 10.47 -4.29 -3.11
CA ARG A 17 9.69 -4.78 -1.97
C ARG A 17 10.41 -4.60 -0.63
N ALA A 18 11.71 -4.90 -0.59
CA ALA A 18 12.52 -4.68 0.61
C ALA A 18 12.58 -3.20 0.97
N THR A 19 12.71 -2.31 -0.02
CA THR A 19 12.72 -0.85 0.19
C THR A 19 11.39 -0.37 0.78
N VAL A 20 10.25 -0.83 0.26
CA VAL A 20 8.92 -0.51 0.82
C VAL A 20 8.81 -0.94 2.28
N VAL A 21 9.18 -2.18 2.59
CA VAL A 21 9.10 -2.70 3.96
C VAL A 21 10.02 -1.92 4.90
N GLN A 22 11.28 -1.68 4.51
CA GLN A 22 12.22 -0.93 5.33
C GLN A 22 11.75 0.50 5.56
N ALA A 23 11.23 1.17 4.52
CA ALA A 23 10.63 2.50 4.64
C ALA A 23 9.50 2.49 5.67
N ALA A 24 8.52 1.60 5.55
CA ALA A 24 7.41 1.51 6.49
C ALA A 24 7.88 1.29 7.94
N LEU A 25 8.89 0.44 8.15
CA LEU A 25 9.47 0.19 9.47
C LEU A 25 10.12 1.43 10.10
N THR A 26 10.66 2.37 9.30
CA THR A 26 11.20 3.63 9.84
C THR A 26 10.16 4.53 10.50
N GLN A 27 8.86 4.28 10.25
CA GLN A 27 7.75 5.08 10.76
C GLN A 27 7.04 4.44 11.96
N ILE A 28 7.60 3.36 12.52
CA ILE A 28 7.11 2.80 13.78
C ILE A 28 7.19 3.86 14.87
N GLY A 29 6.05 4.13 15.52
CA GLY A 29 5.92 5.14 16.56
C GLY A 29 5.48 6.51 16.05
N THR A 30 5.41 6.74 14.74
CA THR A 30 4.82 7.95 14.18
C THR A 30 3.32 8.00 14.50
N PRO A 31 2.78 9.13 15.02
CA PRO A 31 1.36 9.24 15.36
C PRO A 31 0.45 9.06 14.14
N TYR A 32 -0.73 8.49 14.38
CA TYR A 32 -1.79 8.46 13.39
C TYR A 32 -2.33 9.88 13.17
N ALA A 33 -2.39 10.31 11.92
CA ALA A 33 -2.96 11.60 11.53
C ALA A 33 -3.89 11.40 10.33
N TRP A 34 -5.15 11.77 10.48
CA TRP A 34 -6.15 11.66 9.41
C TRP A 34 -5.75 12.52 8.20
N GLY A 35 -5.68 11.92 7.01
CA GLY A 35 -5.18 12.58 5.80
C GLY A 35 -3.65 12.77 5.79
N GLY A 36 -2.92 12.15 6.71
CA GLY A 36 -1.47 12.28 6.84
C GLY A 36 -0.71 11.38 5.88
N ALA A 37 0.33 11.93 5.24
CA ALA A 37 1.22 11.21 4.32
C ALA A 37 2.67 11.75 4.36
N GLY A 38 3.15 12.19 5.53
CA GLY A 38 4.45 12.84 5.64
C GLY A 38 4.85 13.29 7.05
N PRO A 39 5.87 14.16 7.18
CA PRO A 39 6.35 14.60 8.49
C PRO A 39 5.23 15.32 9.25
N GLY A 40 4.71 14.68 10.30
CA GLY A 40 3.55 15.13 11.07
C GLY A 40 2.54 14.01 11.37
N GLY A 41 2.60 12.89 10.65
CA GLY A 41 1.78 11.70 10.92
C GLY A 41 1.29 11.02 9.64
N PHE A 42 0.79 9.80 9.80
CA PHE A 42 0.24 9.01 8.69
C PHE A 42 -1.19 8.55 8.99
N ASP A 43 -2.03 8.49 7.97
CA ASP A 43 -3.18 7.60 7.99
C ASP A 43 -2.82 6.24 7.36
N CYS A 44 -3.79 5.31 7.32
CA CYS A 44 -3.54 3.94 6.89
C CYS A 44 -3.01 3.86 5.45
N SER A 45 -3.62 4.60 4.53
CA SER A 45 -3.24 4.60 3.12
C SER A 45 -2.06 5.54 2.83
N GLY A 46 -1.87 6.59 3.63
CA GLY A 46 -0.77 7.54 3.51
C GLY A 46 0.57 6.91 3.86
N LEU A 47 0.62 6.02 4.86
CA LEU A 47 1.82 5.23 5.15
C LEU A 47 2.20 4.32 3.98
N VAL A 48 1.21 3.60 3.42
CA VAL A 48 1.42 2.70 2.27
C VAL A 48 1.93 3.49 1.06
N MET A 49 1.24 4.58 0.70
CA MET A 49 1.64 5.45 -0.40
C MET A 49 3.08 5.97 -0.21
N TRP A 50 3.41 6.48 0.97
CA TRP A 50 4.73 7.02 1.27
C TRP A 50 5.84 5.96 1.21
N ALA A 51 5.58 4.76 1.71
CA ALA A 51 6.53 3.65 1.68
C ALA A 51 6.83 3.18 0.25
N PHE A 52 5.79 3.04 -0.58
CA PHE A 52 5.94 2.72 -2.00
C PHE A 52 6.65 3.83 -2.79
N GLN A 53 6.43 5.09 -2.40
CA GLN A 53 7.15 6.22 -2.98
C GLN A 53 8.67 6.13 -2.75
N GLN A 54 9.14 5.55 -1.64
CA GLN A 54 10.57 5.33 -1.40
C GLN A 54 11.19 4.33 -2.39
N ALA A 55 10.38 3.41 -2.93
CA ALA A 55 10.77 2.51 -4.00
C ALA A 55 10.47 3.09 -5.41
N GLY A 56 10.07 4.37 -5.51
CA GLY A 56 9.74 5.03 -6.77
C GLY A 56 8.36 4.65 -7.35
N ILE A 57 7.51 3.96 -6.58
CA ILE A 57 6.18 3.52 -7.01
C ILE A 57 5.13 4.53 -6.54
N ALA A 58 4.38 5.10 -7.47
CA ALA A 58 3.31 6.04 -7.16
C ALA A 58 2.01 5.29 -6.89
N LEU A 59 1.40 5.55 -5.73
CA LEU A 59 0.11 4.99 -5.32
C LEU A 59 -0.89 6.09 -4.99
N PRO A 60 -2.21 5.81 -5.07
CA PRO A 60 -3.23 6.74 -4.58
C PRO A 60 -3.25 6.76 -3.04
N HIS A 61 -3.57 7.92 -2.46
CA HIS A 61 -3.76 8.07 -1.01
C HIS A 61 -5.08 7.48 -0.50
N SER A 62 -5.96 6.97 -1.37
CA SER A 62 -7.25 6.39 -0.96
C SER A 62 -7.10 4.89 -0.67
N SER A 63 -7.44 4.45 0.54
CA SER A 63 -7.46 3.03 0.93
C SER A 63 -8.40 2.19 0.05
N GLN A 64 -9.51 2.77 -0.40
CA GLN A 64 -10.43 2.13 -1.34
C GLN A 64 -9.79 1.97 -2.73
N ALA A 65 -9.06 2.98 -3.20
CA ALA A 65 -8.35 2.89 -4.47
C ALA A 65 -7.20 1.88 -4.41
N LEU A 66 -6.50 1.77 -3.27
CA LEU A 66 -5.50 0.73 -3.03
C LEU A 66 -6.12 -0.68 -3.09
N ALA A 67 -7.29 -0.88 -2.47
CA ALA A 67 -7.96 -2.18 -2.44
C ALA A 67 -8.47 -2.65 -3.81
N HIS A 68 -8.75 -1.71 -4.73
CA HIS A 68 -9.17 -2.01 -6.10
C HIS A 68 -8.03 -1.95 -7.12
N GLY A 69 -6.82 -1.56 -6.69
CA GLY A 69 -5.63 -1.46 -7.53
C GLY A 69 -4.78 -2.73 -7.53
N GLY A 70 -3.74 -2.71 -8.37
CA GLY A 70 -2.67 -3.71 -8.46
C GLY A 70 -3.12 -5.14 -8.78
N GLN A 71 -2.31 -6.13 -8.39
CA GLN A 71 -2.57 -7.55 -8.67
C GLN A 71 -3.03 -8.29 -7.42
N PRO A 72 -4.19 -8.98 -7.43
CA PRO A 72 -4.65 -9.80 -6.31
C PRO A 72 -3.67 -10.94 -6.00
N VAL A 73 -3.33 -11.08 -4.72
CA VAL A 73 -2.51 -12.18 -4.20
C VAL A 73 -3.35 -13.05 -3.26
N ALA A 74 -3.25 -14.36 -3.41
CA ALA A 74 -3.89 -15.30 -2.49
C ALA A 74 -3.24 -15.21 -1.10
N LEU A 75 -4.02 -15.36 -0.03
CA LEU A 75 -3.48 -15.29 1.33
C LEU A 75 -2.40 -16.35 1.60
N SER A 76 -2.43 -17.48 0.89
CA SER A 76 -1.38 -18.52 0.97
C SER A 76 -0.06 -18.10 0.35
N ASP A 77 -0.07 -17.08 -0.51
CA ASP A 77 1.04 -16.71 -1.38
C ASP A 77 1.63 -15.34 -1.00
N LEU A 78 1.27 -14.83 0.19
CA LEU A 78 1.74 -13.53 0.68
C LEU A 78 3.25 -13.49 0.82
N GLN A 79 3.80 -12.38 0.37
CA GLN A 79 5.22 -12.06 0.45
C GLN A 79 5.41 -10.68 1.11
N PRO A 80 6.57 -10.42 1.75
CA PRO A 80 6.92 -9.09 2.22
C PRO A 80 6.82 -8.07 1.08
N GLY A 81 6.13 -6.96 1.34
CA GLY A 81 5.84 -5.92 0.36
C GLY A 81 4.41 -5.96 -0.20
N ASP A 82 3.66 -7.04 0.01
CA ASP A 82 2.25 -7.08 -0.36
C ASP A 82 1.40 -6.22 0.61
N VAL A 83 0.39 -5.52 0.08
CA VAL A 83 -0.49 -4.64 0.86
C VAL A 83 -1.78 -5.35 1.21
N LEU A 84 -2.04 -5.57 2.50
CA LEU A 84 -3.32 -6.10 2.98
C LEU A 84 -4.31 -4.97 3.24
N THR A 85 -5.49 -5.07 2.62
CA THR A 85 -6.60 -4.14 2.83
C THR A 85 -7.71 -4.83 3.60
N PHE A 86 -8.28 -4.13 4.59
CA PHE A 86 -9.36 -4.64 5.43
C PHE A 86 -10.62 -3.82 5.19
N ILE A 87 -11.61 -4.40 4.50
CA ILE A 87 -12.88 -3.74 4.22
C ILE A 87 -13.96 -4.37 5.10
N PRO A 88 -14.57 -3.63 6.04
CA PRO A 88 -15.69 -4.14 6.80
C PRO A 88 -16.90 -4.30 5.87
N THR A 89 -17.35 -5.55 5.68
CA THR A 89 -18.63 -5.83 5.02
C THR A 89 -19.68 -6.20 6.08
N PRO A 90 -20.98 -5.94 5.86
CA PRO A 90 -22.02 -6.09 6.89
C PRO A 90 -22.19 -7.52 7.46
N HIS A 91 -21.54 -8.53 6.88
CA HIS A 91 -21.76 -9.93 7.23
C HIS A 91 -20.49 -10.81 7.32
N MET A 92 -19.27 -10.25 7.21
CA MET A 92 -18.04 -11.05 7.35
C MET A 92 -16.93 -10.29 8.10
N PRO A 93 -16.08 -10.99 8.88
CA PRO A 93 -14.84 -10.42 9.39
C PRO A 93 -13.97 -9.98 8.20
N ALA A 94 -13.30 -8.85 8.35
CA ALA A 94 -12.64 -8.08 7.28
C ALA A 94 -12.09 -8.95 6.13
N SER A 95 -12.69 -8.83 4.95
CA SER A 95 -12.15 -9.45 3.74
C SER A 95 -10.78 -8.84 3.49
N THR A 96 -9.74 -9.66 3.66
CA THR A 96 -8.36 -9.24 3.49
C THR A 96 -7.97 -9.46 2.04
N SER A 97 -7.87 -8.39 1.25
CA SER A 97 -7.35 -8.47 -0.13
C SER A 97 -5.91 -7.97 -0.14
N ALA A 98 -5.03 -8.77 -0.73
CA ALA A 98 -3.61 -8.46 -0.88
C ALA A 98 -3.32 -7.97 -2.28
N THR A 99 -2.59 -6.87 -2.39
CA THR A 99 -2.25 -6.25 -3.68
C THR A 99 -0.75 -5.96 -3.75
N VAL A 100 -0.15 -6.21 -4.92
CA VAL A 100 1.20 -5.77 -5.33
C VAL A 100 1.13 -4.47 -6.12
#